data_AF-A6J3J6-F1
#
_entry.id   AF-A6J3J6-F1
#
_cell.length_a   1.000
_cell.length_b   1.000
_cell.length_c   1.000
_cell.angle_alpha   90.00
_cell.angle_beta   90.00
_cell.angle_gamma   90.00
#
_symmetry.space_group_name_H-M   'P 1'
#
loop_
_entity.id
_entity.type
_entity.pdbx_description
1 polymer ?
#
loop_
_entity_poly.entity_id
_entity_poly.type
_entity_poly.pdbx_seq_one_letter_code
_entity_poly.pdbx_strand_id
1 'polypeptide(L)'
;MKKVMPFVAMIKENMEKKGPRVLDLELEFDEQAVLMENIVYLTNSLELEHIDVKFASEAEDKVREECCPGKPLNVFRTEPGVPVSLVNPQPSSGHFSTKIDIRQGDSCESIIRRLTKMDRGIKDLSKVKLMRFDDPLLGPRRVPVLGREQNEKTLISENAIFHVDLVSKKVHLTENGLRADIGDTIVYLVH
;
A
#
# COMPACT_ATOMS: atom_id res chain seq x y z
N MET A 1 1.31 -37.27 15.69
CA MET A 1 0.59 -37.45 16.98
C MET A 1 0.72 -36.28 17.97
N LYS A 2 1.80 -35.47 17.97
CA LYS A 2 1.97 -34.36 18.95
C LYS A 2 0.95 -33.20 18.82
N LYS A 3 0.38 -32.96 17.63
CA LYS A 3 -0.57 -31.86 17.36
C LYS A 3 -2.04 -32.19 17.67
N VAL A 4 -2.38 -33.47 17.86
CA VAL A 4 -3.78 -33.94 17.96
C VAL A 4 -4.40 -33.58 19.32
N MET A 5 -3.70 -33.82 20.43
CA MET A 5 -4.25 -33.53 21.76
C MET A 5 -4.45 -32.03 22.03
N PRO A 6 -3.52 -31.13 21.65
CA PRO A 6 -3.75 -29.68 21.71
C PRO A 6 -4.97 -29.23 20.89
N PHE A 7 -5.15 -29.81 19.69
CA PHE A 7 -6.31 -29.51 18.85
C PHE A 7 -7.63 -29.92 19.54
N VAL A 8 -7.69 -31.14 20.09
CA VAL A 8 -8.89 -31.62 20.81
C VAL A 8 -9.20 -30.74 22.02
N ALA A 9 -8.18 -30.32 22.78
CA ALA A 9 -8.36 -29.42 23.91
C ALA A 9 -8.96 -28.07 23.48
N MET A 10 -8.44 -27.49 22.40
CA MET A 10 -8.94 -26.25 21.82
C MET A 10 -10.39 -26.36 21.34
N ILE A 11 -10.77 -27.48 20.71
CA ILE A 11 -12.15 -27.72 20.27
C ILE A 11 -13.10 -27.85 21.46
N LYS A 12 -12.71 -28.56 22.52
CA LYS A 12 -13.52 -28.65 23.75
C LYS A 12 -13.76 -27.28 24.38
N GLU A 13 -12.72 -26.45 24.50
CA GLU A 13 -12.84 -25.10 25.06
C GLU A 13 -13.77 -24.21 24.20
N ASN A 14 -13.65 -24.31 22.87
CA ASN A 14 -14.53 -23.57 21.97
C ASN A 14 -15.98 -24.09 22.00
N MET A 15 -16.19 -25.39 22.19
CA MET A 15 -17.53 -25.99 22.32
C MET A 15 -18.25 -25.47 23.55
N GLU A 16 -17.56 -25.34 24.69
CA GLU A 16 -18.14 -24.76 25.91
C GLU A 16 -18.51 -23.28 25.73
N LYS A 17 -17.70 -22.51 24.97
CA LYS A 17 -17.91 -21.06 24.78
C LYS A 17 -18.91 -20.71 23.68
N LYS A 18 -18.84 -21.38 22.54
CA LYS A 18 -19.57 -21.03 21.31
C LYS A 18 -20.63 -22.05 20.92
N GLY A 19 -20.72 -23.17 21.64
CA GLY A 19 -21.71 -24.22 21.43
C GLY A 19 -21.31 -25.25 20.37
N PRO A 20 -22.25 -26.13 19.98
CA PRO A 20 -21.99 -27.30 19.13
C PRO A 20 -21.54 -26.97 17.70
N ARG A 21 -21.88 -25.77 17.18
CA ARG A 21 -21.51 -25.30 15.83
C ARG A 21 -20.01 -25.30 15.51
N VAL A 22 -19.15 -25.42 16.53
CA VAL A 22 -17.70 -25.54 16.34
C VAL A 22 -17.31 -26.94 15.82
N LEU A 23 -18.20 -27.92 15.93
CA LEU A 23 -17.98 -29.29 15.46
C LEU A 23 -18.37 -29.50 13.99
N ASP A 24 -18.94 -28.48 13.34
CA ASP A 24 -19.26 -28.54 11.93
C ASP A 24 -17.97 -28.55 11.10
N LEU A 25 -17.97 -29.31 9.99
CA LEU A 25 -16.79 -29.50 9.15
C LEU A 25 -16.42 -28.24 8.35
N GLU A 26 -17.41 -27.37 8.12
CA GLU A 26 -17.31 -26.15 7.34
C GLU A 26 -17.95 -25.00 8.13
N LEU A 27 -17.54 -23.77 7.82
CA LEU A 27 -18.16 -22.59 8.42
C LEU A 27 -19.51 -22.30 7.76
N GLU A 28 -20.44 -21.75 8.54
CA GLU A 28 -21.78 -21.35 8.07
C GLU A 28 -21.75 -20.15 7.09
N PHE A 29 -20.59 -19.50 6.94
CA PHE A 29 -20.41 -18.32 6.11
C PHE A 29 -19.09 -18.38 5.36
N ASP A 30 -19.00 -17.60 4.28
CA ASP A 30 -17.77 -17.44 3.50
C ASP A 30 -16.77 -16.55 4.25
N GLU A 31 -15.74 -17.18 4.81
CA GLU A 31 -14.68 -16.51 5.56
C GLU A 31 -13.91 -15.49 4.71
N GLN A 32 -13.66 -15.79 3.44
CA GLN A 32 -12.93 -14.88 2.56
C GLN A 32 -13.78 -13.65 2.26
N ALA A 33 -15.06 -13.83 1.93
CA ALA A 33 -15.98 -12.73 1.63
C ALA A 33 -16.09 -11.77 2.82
N VAL A 34 -16.25 -12.29 4.04
CA VAL A 34 -16.33 -11.48 5.26
C VAL A 34 -15.06 -10.66 5.49
N LEU A 35 -13.88 -11.22 5.23
CA LEU A 35 -12.61 -10.49 5.32
C LEU A 35 -12.48 -9.41 4.25
N MET A 36 -12.87 -9.72 3.02
CA MET A 36 -12.81 -8.78 1.90
C MET A 36 -13.76 -7.59 2.07
N GLU A 37 -14.96 -7.80 2.63
CA GLU A 37 -15.91 -6.73 2.94
C GLU A 37 -15.34 -5.71 3.94
N ASN A 38 -14.49 -6.17 4.87
CA ASN A 38 -13.94 -5.34 5.95
C ASN A 38 -12.48 -4.94 5.73
N ILE A 39 -11.91 -5.19 4.55
CA ILE A 39 -10.48 -5.03 4.30
C ILE A 39 -10.00 -3.59 4.43
N VAL A 40 -10.84 -2.62 4.05
CA VAL A 40 -10.52 -1.18 4.16
C VAL A 40 -10.40 -0.77 5.63
N TYR A 41 -11.32 -1.25 6.47
CA TYR A 41 -11.28 -1.00 7.91
C TYR A 41 -10.02 -1.61 8.54
N LEU A 42 -9.73 -2.88 8.23
CA LEU A 42 -8.56 -3.58 8.76
C LEU A 42 -7.25 -2.88 8.36
N THR A 43 -7.14 -2.49 7.10
CA THR A 43 -5.95 -1.78 6.58
C THR A 43 -5.73 -0.46 7.29
N ASN A 44 -6.80 0.32 7.49
CA ASN A 44 -6.71 1.62 8.17
C ASN A 44 -6.45 1.47 9.68
N SER A 45 -7.12 0.53 10.33
CA SER A 45 -7.01 0.30 11.79
C SER A 45 -5.65 -0.26 12.20
N LEU A 46 -5.09 -1.17 11.39
CA LEU A 46 -3.77 -1.75 11.61
C LEU A 46 -2.64 -0.88 11.03
N GLU A 47 -2.98 0.27 10.46
CA GLU A 47 -2.07 1.21 9.79
C GLU A 47 -1.19 0.57 8.69
N LEU A 48 -1.65 -0.56 8.15
CA LEU A 48 -0.99 -1.27 7.06
C LEU A 48 -1.15 -0.51 5.74
N GLU A 49 -0.35 -0.91 4.77
CA GLU A 49 -0.41 -0.32 3.43
C GLU A 49 -1.27 -1.16 2.48
N HIS A 50 -1.14 -2.48 2.60
CA HIS A 50 -1.89 -3.43 1.81
C HIS A 50 -2.11 -4.70 2.62
N ILE A 51 -3.24 -5.35 2.39
CA ILE A 51 -3.58 -6.67 2.93
C ILE A 51 -3.98 -7.54 1.74
N ASP A 52 -3.24 -8.62 1.54
CA ASP A 52 -3.56 -9.65 0.56
C ASP A 52 -4.28 -10.81 1.25
N VAL A 53 -5.53 -11.07 0.87
CA VAL A 53 -6.29 -12.23 1.35
C VAL A 53 -6.24 -13.33 0.30
N LYS A 54 -5.49 -14.40 0.59
CA LYS A 54 -5.30 -15.55 -0.29
C LYS A 54 -5.87 -16.83 0.33
N PHE A 55 -6.21 -17.79 -0.52
CA PHE A 55 -6.54 -19.12 -0.04
C PHE A 55 -5.29 -19.84 0.48
N ALA A 56 -5.45 -20.59 1.58
CA ALA A 56 -4.36 -21.34 2.20
C ALA A 56 -3.68 -22.36 1.25
N SER A 57 -4.34 -22.73 0.15
CA SER A 57 -3.77 -23.58 -0.91
C SER A 57 -2.59 -22.93 -1.65
N GLU A 58 -2.56 -21.60 -1.73
CA GLU A 58 -1.48 -20.82 -2.37
C GLU A 58 -0.34 -20.48 -1.42
N ALA A 59 -0.50 -20.77 -0.13
CA ALA A 59 0.49 -20.46 0.89
C ALA A 59 1.59 -21.52 0.98
N GLU A 60 2.65 -21.18 1.71
CA GLU A 60 3.75 -22.11 2.01
C GLU A 60 3.30 -23.33 2.81
N ASP A 61 4.05 -24.43 2.73
CA ASP A 61 3.68 -25.72 3.33
C ASP A 61 3.32 -25.64 4.82
N LYS A 62 4.02 -24.79 5.58
CA LYS A 62 3.76 -24.58 7.01
C LYS A 62 2.38 -23.96 7.26
N VAL A 63 2.09 -22.88 6.54
CA VAL A 63 0.81 -22.18 6.65
C VAL A 63 -0.32 -23.08 6.15
N ARG A 64 -0.09 -23.84 5.08
CA ARG A 64 -1.08 -24.77 4.53
C ARG A 64 -1.40 -25.94 5.49
N GLU A 65 -0.43 -26.43 6.25
CA GLU A 65 -0.64 -27.51 7.23
C GLU A 65 -1.29 -27.02 8.53
N GLU A 66 -1.03 -25.77 8.94
CA GLU A 66 -1.47 -25.25 10.24
C GLU A 66 -2.73 -24.37 10.18
N CYS A 67 -3.06 -23.80 9.02
CA CYS A 67 -4.24 -22.98 8.85
C CYS A 67 -5.51 -23.83 8.89
N CYS A 68 -6.49 -23.40 9.68
CA CYS A 68 -7.81 -24.04 9.77
C CYS A 68 -8.92 -22.98 9.69
N PRO A 69 -10.13 -23.35 9.18
CA PRO A 69 -11.24 -22.42 9.05
C PRO A 69 -11.57 -21.72 10.37
N GLY A 70 -11.78 -20.40 10.32
CA GLY A 70 -12.10 -19.56 11.48
C GLY A 70 -10.89 -19.22 12.36
N LYS A 71 -9.69 -19.67 11.99
CA LYS A 71 -8.40 -19.28 12.57
C LYS A 71 -7.38 -19.05 11.46
N PRO A 72 -7.56 -17.99 10.65
CA PRO A 72 -6.66 -17.70 9.55
C PRO A 72 -5.28 -17.31 10.07
N LEU A 73 -4.24 -17.71 9.34
CA LEU A 73 -2.86 -17.31 9.62
C LEU A 73 -2.47 -16.10 8.77
N ASN A 74 -1.66 -15.22 9.32
CA ASN A 74 -1.15 -14.03 8.63
C ASN A 74 0.38 -13.96 8.70
N VAL A 75 0.99 -13.40 7.66
CA VAL A 75 2.43 -13.18 7.58
C VAL A 75 2.68 -11.74 7.19
N PHE A 76 3.44 -11.02 8.02
CA PHE A 76 3.87 -9.66 7.71
C PHE A 76 5.14 -9.69 6.88
N ARG A 77 5.16 -8.89 5.80
CA ARG A 77 6.33 -8.72 4.95
C ARG A 77 6.53 -7.23 4.68
N THR A 78 7.79 -6.83 4.62
CA THR A 78 8.19 -5.52 4.10
C THR A 78 8.52 -5.65 2.62
N GLU A 79 7.82 -4.89 1.80
CA GLU A 79 8.08 -4.78 0.37
C GLU A 79 9.31 -3.88 0.13
N PRO A 80 10.26 -4.27 -0.73
CA PRO A 80 11.38 -3.40 -1.10
C PRO A 80 10.89 -2.23 -1.95
N GLY A 81 11.50 -1.06 -1.77
CA GLY A 81 11.17 0.15 -2.52
C GLY A 81 12.38 1.03 -2.79
N VAL A 82 12.19 2.02 -3.67
CA VAL A 82 13.19 3.04 -3.98
C VAL A 82 12.73 4.37 -3.36
N PRO A 83 13.56 5.03 -2.52
CA PRO A 83 13.21 6.29 -1.89
C PRO A 83 13.17 7.42 -2.94
N VAL A 84 12.03 8.08 -3.05
CA VAL A 84 11.83 9.24 -3.93
C VAL A 84 11.48 10.47 -3.07
N SER A 85 12.04 11.62 -3.44
CA SER A 85 11.80 12.88 -2.74
C SER A 85 10.53 13.54 -3.27
N LEU A 86 9.52 13.70 -2.41
CA LEU A 86 8.31 14.45 -2.70
C LEU A 86 8.49 15.89 -2.22
N VAL A 87 8.41 16.85 -3.13
CA VAL A 87 8.65 18.28 -2.87
C VAL A 87 7.37 19.07 -3.10
N ASN A 88 7.01 19.92 -2.12
CA ASN A 88 5.96 20.92 -2.30
C ASN A 88 6.58 22.31 -2.55
N PRO A 89 6.47 22.87 -3.77
CA PRO A 89 6.94 24.20 -4.10
C PRO A 89 5.92 25.32 -3.82
N GLN A 90 4.74 25.02 -3.27
CA GLN A 90 3.69 26.02 -3.08
C GLN A 90 4.09 27.06 -2.03
N PRO A 91 4.04 28.36 -2.38
CA PRO A 91 4.32 29.42 -1.44
C PRO A 91 3.28 29.42 -0.32
N SER A 92 3.71 29.74 0.90
CA SER A 92 2.84 29.85 2.07
C SER A 92 2.08 28.56 2.43
N SER A 93 2.54 27.39 1.96
CA SER A 93 2.03 26.09 2.38
C SER A 93 2.80 25.58 3.61
N GLY A 94 2.09 24.96 4.56
CA GLY A 94 2.71 24.31 5.73
C GLY A 94 3.24 22.90 5.45
N HIS A 95 3.19 22.47 4.18
CA HIS A 95 3.52 21.12 3.74
C HIS A 95 4.97 21.07 3.28
N PHE A 96 5.77 20.19 3.89
CA PHE A 96 7.21 20.12 3.67
C PHE A 96 7.63 18.96 2.78
N SER A 97 8.82 19.09 2.18
CA SER A 97 9.39 18.00 1.40
C SER A 97 9.65 16.76 2.26
N THR A 98 9.23 15.60 1.77
CA THR A 98 9.38 14.30 2.45
C THR A 98 9.98 13.26 1.52
N LYS A 99 10.53 12.19 2.08
CA LYS A 99 11.01 11.04 1.29
C LYS A 99 10.04 9.88 1.50
N ILE A 100 9.59 9.27 0.41
CA ILE A 100 8.68 8.13 0.42
C ILE A 100 9.27 7.03 -0.45
N ASP A 101 9.25 5.80 0.04
CA ASP A 101 9.66 4.65 -0.75
C ASP A 101 8.56 4.28 -1.74
N ILE A 102 8.88 4.33 -3.03
CA ILE A 102 8.00 3.84 -4.10
C ILE A 102 8.29 2.36 -4.32
N ARG A 103 7.23 1.57 -4.45
CA ARG A 103 7.24 0.11 -4.60
C ARG A 103 6.68 -0.30 -5.96
N GLN A 104 6.88 -1.57 -6.28
CA GLN A 104 6.45 -2.12 -7.56
C GLN A 104 4.92 -2.17 -7.65
N GLY A 105 4.35 -1.56 -8.68
CA GLY A 105 2.91 -1.55 -8.92
C GLY A 105 2.14 -0.52 -8.10
N ASP A 106 2.83 0.43 -7.45
CA ASP A 106 2.15 1.50 -6.73
C ASP A 106 1.27 2.34 -7.66
N SER A 107 0.13 2.77 -7.14
CA SER A 107 -0.75 3.77 -7.76
C SER A 107 -0.52 5.15 -7.16
N CYS A 108 -1.03 6.19 -7.82
CA CYS A 108 -1.04 7.55 -7.26
C CYS A 108 -1.72 7.60 -5.89
N GLU A 109 -2.83 6.88 -5.72
CA GLU A 109 -3.56 6.84 -4.45
C GLU A 109 -2.71 6.23 -3.33
N SER A 110 -1.98 5.14 -3.59
CA SER A 110 -1.08 4.52 -2.62
C SER A 110 0.02 5.50 -2.17
N ILE A 111 0.61 6.24 -3.11
CA ILE A 111 1.64 7.26 -2.79
C ILE A 111 1.04 8.40 -1.97
N ILE A 112 -0.13 8.92 -2.35
CA ILE A 112 -0.80 10.01 -1.62
C ILE A 112 -1.18 9.55 -0.21
N ARG A 113 -1.68 8.31 -0.03
CA ARG A 113 -1.96 7.74 1.29
C ARG A 113 -0.71 7.64 2.17
N ARG A 114 0.46 7.30 1.58
CA ARG A 114 1.73 7.33 2.32
C ARG A 114 2.14 8.76 2.69
N LEU A 115 1.92 9.71 1.79
CA LEU A 115 2.19 11.12 2.04
C LEU A 115 1.32 11.66 3.19
N THR A 116 0.02 11.37 3.23
CA THR A 116 -0.87 11.84 4.30
C THR A 116 -0.59 11.20 5.66
N LYS A 117 -0.04 9.98 5.70
CA LYS A 117 0.45 9.37 6.95
C LYS A 117 1.62 10.16 7.54
N MET A 118 2.51 10.69 6.69
CA MET A 118 3.66 11.51 7.10
C MET A 118 3.26 12.96 7.38
N ASP A 119 2.41 13.53 6.54
CA ASP A 119 1.88 14.88 6.65
C ASP A 119 0.38 14.85 7.01
N ARG A 120 0.11 14.80 8.33
CA ARG A 120 -1.24 14.78 8.90
C ARG A 120 -2.04 16.06 8.64
N GLY A 121 -1.43 17.10 8.07
CA GLY A 121 -2.11 18.33 7.68
C GLY A 121 -3.04 18.15 6.47
N ILE A 122 -2.76 17.14 5.64
CA ILE A 122 -3.54 16.84 4.43
C ILE A 122 -4.77 16.01 4.82
N LYS A 123 -5.96 16.63 4.79
CA LYS A 123 -7.23 15.97 5.15
C LYS A 123 -7.93 15.30 3.97
N ASP A 124 -7.85 15.91 2.78
CA ASP A 124 -8.54 15.45 1.58
C ASP A 124 -7.55 14.91 0.55
N LEU A 125 -7.62 13.61 0.27
CA LEU A 125 -6.72 12.94 -0.70
C LEU A 125 -6.88 13.49 -2.12
N SER A 126 -8.11 13.83 -2.52
CA SER A 126 -8.46 14.33 -3.86
C SER A 126 -7.89 15.71 -4.18
N LYS A 127 -7.43 16.45 -3.17
CA LYS A 127 -6.81 17.78 -3.36
C LYS A 127 -5.32 17.69 -3.67
N VAL A 128 -4.72 16.52 -3.51
CA VAL A 128 -3.30 16.27 -3.77
C VAL A 128 -3.11 15.89 -5.23
N LYS A 129 -2.28 16.65 -5.95
CA LYS A 129 -1.88 16.35 -7.32
C LYS A 129 -0.39 16.03 -7.38
N LEU A 130 -0.04 14.90 -7.98
CA LEU A 130 1.34 14.49 -8.22
C LEU A 130 1.77 14.93 -9.61
N MET A 131 2.96 15.51 -9.71
CA MET A 131 3.56 15.98 -10.95
C MET A 131 5.00 15.48 -11.04
N ARG A 132 5.44 15.15 -12.25
CA ARG A 132 6.83 14.85 -12.57
C ARG A 132 7.46 16.00 -13.33
N PHE A 133 8.78 16.11 -13.27
CA PHE A 133 9.51 17.04 -14.13
C PHE A 133 9.56 16.49 -15.56
N ASP A 134 9.48 17.37 -16.54
CA ASP A 134 9.63 17.00 -17.95
C ASP A 134 11.06 16.48 -18.23
N ASP A 135 12.05 17.08 -17.56
CA ASP A 135 13.42 16.59 -17.48
C ASP A 135 13.73 16.10 -16.05
N PRO A 136 13.88 14.78 -15.84
CA PRO A 136 14.14 14.20 -14.51
C PRO A 136 15.46 14.63 -13.85
N LEU A 137 16.46 15.08 -14.62
CA LEU A 137 17.79 15.42 -14.11
C LEU A 137 17.97 16.93 -13.91
N LEU A 138 17.59 17.73 -14.91
CA LEU A 138 17.76 19.18 -14.88
C LEU A 138 16.60 19.90 -14.19
N GLY A 139 15.38 19.37 -14.28
CA GLY A 139 14.17 19.97 -13.70
C GLY A 139 14.31 20.26 -12.20
N PRO A 140 14.68 19.27 -11.37
CA PRO A 140 14.86 19.49 -9.92
C PRO A 140 15.98 20.48 -9.56
N ARG A 141 16.93 20.72 -10.47
CA ARG A 141 18.08 21.62 -10.25
C ARG A 141 17.80 23.06 -10.67
N ARG A 142 16.66 23.30 -11.31
CA ARG A 142 16.26 24.62 -11.76
C ARG A 142 15.65 25.41 -10.61
N VAL A 143 15.98 26.70 -10.54
CA VAL A 143 15.45 27.59 -9.50
C VAL A 143 13.94 27.73 -9.69
N PRO A 144 13.11 27.43 -8.65
CA PRO A 144 11.68 27.62 -8.72
C PRO A 144 11.32 29.10 -8.93
N VAL A 145 10.39 29.35 -9.86
CA VAL A 145 9.86 30.70 -10.12
C VAL A 145 8.51 30.82 -9.41
N LEU A 146 8.38 31.82 -8.54
CA LEU A 146 7.17 32.10 -7.77
C LEU A 146 5.97 32.34 -8.72
N GLY A 147 4.85 31.66 -8.49
CA GLY A 147 3.63 31.77 -9.30
C GLY A 147 3.66 30.97 -10.61
N ARG A 148 4.71 30.19 -10.86
CA ARG A 148 4.84 29.28 -12.01
C ARG A 148 5.20 27.88 -11.54
N GLU A 149 4.48 27.39 -10.53
CA GLU A 149 4.74 26.10 -9.89
C GLU A 149 4.49 24.91 -10.83
N GLN A 150 3.69 25.09 -11.87
CA GLN A 150 3.33 24.05 -12.84
C GLN A 150 4.23 24.04 -14.10
N ASN A 151 5.11 25.03 -14.28
CA ASN A 151 5.95 25.08 -15.48
C ASN A 151 6.97 23.94 -15.51
N GLU A 152 7.15 23.34 -16.69
CA GLU A 152 8.10 22.24 -16.95
C GLU A 152 7.82 20.98 -16.11
N LYS A 153 6.55 20.82 -15.74
CA LYS A 153 6.05 19.68 -15.00
C LYS A 153 4.83 19.11 -15.68
N THR A 154 4.82 17.80 -15.80
CA THR A 154 3.70 17.03 -16.32
C THR A 154 2.92 16.44 -15.16
N LEU A 155 1.60 16.62 -15.20
CA LEU A 155 0.69 16.01 -14.24
C LEU A 155 0.72 14.49 -14.44
N ILE A 156 0.88 13.75 -13.35
CA ILE A 156 0.78 12.29 -13.37
C ILE A 156 -0.70 11.91 -13.38
N SER A 157 -1.08 11.03 -14.31
CA SER A 157 -2.44 10.52 -14.42
C SER A 157 -2.79 9.64 -13.21
N GLU A 158 -4.04 9.70 -12.76
CA GLU A 158 -4.52 8.84 -11.66
C GLU A 158 -4.41 7.33 -11.97
N ASN A 159 -4.47 6.98 -13.26
CA ASN A 159 -4.34 5.60 -13.74
C ASN A 159 -2.88 5.16 -13.97
N ALA A 160 -1.91 6.01 -13.62
CA ALA A 160 -0.50 5.69 -13.81
C ALA A 160 -0.03 4.65 -12.80
N ILE A 161 0.79 3.70 -13.28
CA ILE A 161 1.39 2.65 -12.45
C ILE A 161 2.89 2.90 -12.35
N PHE A 162 3.40 2.88 -11.12
CA PHE A 162 4.81 3.03 -10.84
C PHE A 162 5.49 1.66 -10.86
N HIS A 163 6.54 1.54 -11.66
CA HIS A 163 7.41 0.38 -11.73
C HIS A 163 8.79 0.75 -11.21
N VAL A 164 9.35 -0.12 -10.39
CA VAL A 164 10.60 0.12 -9.68
C VAL A 164 11.61 -0.93 -10.11
N ASP A 165 12.76 -0.46 -10.58
CA ASP A 165 13.94 -1.31 -10.76
C ASP A 165 14.82 -1.19 -9.52
N LEU A 166 14.83 -2.25 -8.71
CA LEU A 166 15.60 -2.33 -7.47
C LEU A 166 17.11 -2.39 -7.71
N VAL A 167 17.56 -2.86 -8.89
CA VAL A 167 18.98 -2.99 -9.22
C VAL A 167 19.55 -1.63 -9.60
N SER A 168 18.86 -0.91 -10.49
CA SER A 168 19.29 0.43 -10.91
C SER A 168 18.83 1.54 -9.96
N LYS A 169 17.96 1.24 -8.98
CA LYS A 169 17.28 2.20 -8.11
C LYS A 169 16.56 3.30 -8.89
N LYS A 170 15.86 2.91 -9.95
CA LYS A 170 15.10 3.84 -10.81
C LYS A 170 13.62 3.57 -10.73
N VAL A 171 12.84 4.63 -10.90
CA VAL A 171 11.38 4.58 -10.92
C VAL A 171 10.88 4.99 -12.28
N HIS A 172 10.14 4.08 -12.90
CA HIS A 172 9.49 4.27 -14.19
C HIS A 172 7.99 4.40 -14.00
N LEU A 173 7.40 5.39 -14.65
CA LEU A 173 5.96 5.55 -14.76
C LEU A 173 5.47 4.86 -16.03
N THR A 174 4.39 4.09 -15.95
CA THR A 174 3.67 3.64 -17.15
C THR A 174 2.34 4.36 -17.25
N GLU A 175 2.20 5.17 -18.30
CA GLU A 175 0.97 5.89 -18.65
C GLU A 175 0.58 5.54 -20.08
N ASN A 176 -0.64 5.04 -20.30
CA ASN A 176 -1.16 4.72 -21.63
C ASN A 176 -0.20 3.83 -22.48
N GLY A 177 0.56 2.95 -21.82
CA GLY A 177 1.55 2.06 -22.47
C GLY A 177 2.93 2.69 -22.72
N LEU A 178 3.12 3.98 -22.47
CA LEU A 178 4.41 4.66 -22.55
C LEU A 178 5.13 4.60 -21.19
N ARG A 179 6.40 4.20 -21.21
CA ARG A 179 7.27 4.20 -20.03
C ARG A 179 8.08 5.49 -19.98
N ALA A 180 7.92 6.26 -18.91
CA ALA A 180 8.68 7.48 -18.65
C ALA A 180 9.53 7.32 -17.39
N ASP A 181 10.74 7.87 -17.39
CA ASP A 181 11.56 7.97 -16.17
C ASP A 181 11.09 9.17 -15.35
N ILE A 182 10.89 8.97 -14.03
CA ILE A 182 10.47 10.03 -13.10
C ILE A 182 11.68 10.70 -12.45
N GLY A 183 12.83 10.01 -12.42
CA GLY A 183 13.98 10.40 -11.63
C GLY A 183 13.74 10.27 -10.13
N ASP A 184 14.46 11.09 -9.35
CA ASP A 184 14.53 10.95 -7.89
C ASP A 184 13.57 11.90 -7.14
N THR A 185 12.88 12.79 -7.87
CA THR A 185 12.04 13.85 -7.28
C THR A 185 10.69 13.94 -7.96
N ILE A 186 9.62 13.88 -7.15
CA ILE A 186 8.24 14.13 -7.55
C ILE A 186 7.79 15.43 -6.89
N VAL A 187 6.99 16.21 -7.60
CA VAL A 187 6.34 17.40 -7.04
C VAL A 187 4.93 17.04 -6.63
N TYR A 188 4.51 17.46 -5.44
CA TYR A 188 3.12 17.37 -5.03
C TYR A 188 2.57 18.76 -4.72
N LEU A 189 1.33 19.00 -5.14
CA LEU A 189 0.60 20.24 -4.87
C LEU A 189 -0.69 19.89 -4.12
N VAL A 190 -1.01 20.68 -3.09
CA VAL A 190 -2.24 20.57 -2.30
C VAL A 190 -3.12 21.79 -2.63
N HIS A 191 -4.29 21.56 -3.20
CA HIS A 191 -5.25 22.62 -3.56
C HIS A 191 -6.39 22.77 -2.55
#